data_AF-A0A2D7BB31-F1
#
_entry.id   AF-A0A2D7BB31-F1
#
_cell.length_a   1.000
_cell.length_b   1.000
_cell.length_c   1.000
_cell.angle_alpha   90.00
_cell.angle_beta   90.00
_cell.angle_gamma   90.00
#
_symmetry.space_group_name_H-M   'P 1'
#
loop_
_entity.id
_entity.type
_entity.pdbx_description
1 polymer ?
#
loop_
_entity_poly.entity_id
_entity_poly.type
_entity_poly.pdbx_seq_one_letter_code
_entity_poly.pdbx_strand_id
1 'polypeptide(L)'
;MNGKRIIRLIWAVVGRMILYGVALVLILSIIVSWRMKQRESQWGGRRGWRGNREPAQRTIPRINKEYDLSIQQQIQNYPLNVCLVDGNALDYYGHSVDFDHNGMVVRLCSEDCLRDFRGDATFYISRLLEASLAK
;
A
#
# COMPACT_ATOMS: atom_id res chain seq x y z
N MET A 1 40.53 5.25 63.77
CA MET A 1 39.41 5.06 62.81
C MET A 1 39.72 3.81 61.98
N ASN A 2 38.89 2.77 62.06
CA ASN A 2 39.28 1.41 61.63
C ASN A 2 39.06 1.23 60.11
N GLY A 3 40.13 1.38 59.32
CA GLY A 3 40.09 1.34 57.84
C GLY A 3 39.39 0.12 57.23
N LYS A 4 39.41 -1.03 57.92
CA LYS A 4 38.70 -2.26 57.52
C LYS A 4 37.17 -2.09 57.47
N ARG A 5 36.59 -1.24 58.33
CA ARG A 5 35.14 -0.94 58.32
C ARG A 5 34.75 -0.02 57.17
N ILE A 6 35.59 0.96 56.86
CA ILE A 6 35.38 1.92 55.78
C ILE A 6 35.42 1.20 54.42
N ILE A 7 36.38 0.31 54.22
CA ILE A 7 36.49 -0.49 53.00
C ILE A 7 35.21 -1.33 52.80
N ARG A 8 34.70 -2.02 53.83
CA ARG A 8 33.45 -2.80 53.70
C ARG A 8 32.23 -1.96 53.31
N LEU A 9 32.13 -0.74 53.83
CA LEU A 9 31.04 0.17 53.47
C LEU A 9 31.16 0.64 52.01
N ILE A 10 32.37 0.92 51.55
CA ILE A 10 32.63 1.28 50.15
C ILE A 10 32.24 0.12 49.22
N TRP A 11 32.67 -1.12 49.50
CA TRP A 11 32.30 -2.29 48.70
C TRP A 11 30.79 -2.57 48.71
N ALA A 12 30.10 -2.29 49.83
CA ALA A 12 28.63 -2.42 49.91
C ALA A 12 27.89 -1.36 49.07
N VAL A 13 28.39 -0.12 49.03
CA VAL A 13 27.82 0.96 48.22
C VAL A 13 28.09 0.71 46.74
N VAL A 14 29.31 0.32 46.38
CA VAL A 14 29.70 -0.01 45.00
C VAL A 14 28.88 -1.21 44.50
N GLY A 15 28.71 -2.24 45.33
CA GLY A 15 27.88 -3.40 44.99
C GLY A 15 26.41 -3.03 44.71
N ARG A 16 25.82 -2.15 45.52
CA ARG A 16 24.45 -1.65 45.29
C ARG A 16 24.34 -0.80 44.03
N MET A 17 25.30 0.07 43.75
CA MET A 17 25.35 0.86 42.51
C MET A 17 25.40 -0.02 41.26
N ILE A 18 26.22 -1.06 41.27
CA ILE A 18 26.30 -2.03 40.17
C ILE A 18 24.96 -2.77 40.02
N LEU A 19 24.36 -3.20 41.12
CA LEU A 19 23.09 -3.93 41.11
C LEU A 19 21.93 -3.09 40.54
N TYR A 20 21.81 -1.83 40.95
CA TYR A 20 20.81 -0.90 40.39
C TYR A 20 21.12 -0.54 38.93
N GLY A 21 22.39 -0.36 38.58
CA GLY A 21 22.80 -0.09 37.19
C GLY A 21 22.43 -1.22 36.24
N VAL A 22 22.71 -2.48 36.62
CA VAL A 22 22.33 -3.66 35.83
C VAL A 22 20.81 -3.81 35.73
N ALA A 23 20.08 -3.58 36.83
CA ALA A 23 18.62 -3.63 36.83
C ALA A 23 18.00 -2.57 35.89
N LEU A 24 18.52 -1.34 35.88
CA LEU A 24 18.06 -0.27 35.00
C LEU A 24 18.26 -0.63 33.52
N VAL A 25 19.42 -1.19 33.17
CA VAL A 25 19.73 -1.60 31.78
C VAL A 25 18.81 -2.73 31.32
N LEU A 26 18.52 -3.70 32.19
CA LEU A 26 17.58 -4.79 31.89
C LEU A 26 16.15 -4.27 31.69
N ILE A 27 15.68 -3.37 32.56
CA ILE A 27 14.35 -2.74 32.44
C ILE A 27 14.24 -1.94 31.14
N LEU A 28 15.24 -1.11 30.83
CA LEU A 28 15.29 -0.34 29.58
C LEU A 28 15.35 -1.26 28.35
N SER A 29 16.09 -2.37 28.41
CA SER A 29 16.15 -3.36 27.33
C SER A 29 14.80 -4.04 27.11
N ILE A 30 14.07 -4.36 28.18
CA ILE A 30 12.70 -4.88 28.09
C ILE A 30 11.79 -3.84 27.44
N ILE A 31 11.80 -2.58 27.89
CA ILE A 31 10.98 -1.49 27.33
C ILE A 31 11.29 -1.28 25.82
N VAL A 32 12.57 -1.27 25.45
CA VAL A 32 13.01 -1.13 24.04
C VAL A 32 12.60 -2.35 23.22
N SER A 33 12.69 -3.56 23.77
CA SER A 33 12.24 -4.80 23.12
C SER A 33 10.73 -4.77 22.84
N TRP A 34 9.92 -4.31 23.80
CA TRP A 34 8.48 -4.11 23.62
C TRP A 34 8.18 -3.03 22.55
N ARG A 35 8.95 -1.93 22.51
CA ARG A 35 8.81 -0.90 21.48
C ARG A 35 9.21 -1.40 20.09
N MET A 36 10.25 -2.23 19.99
CA MET A 36 10.71 -2.82 18.72
C MET A 36 9.68 -3.81 18.16
N LYS A 37 9.08 -4.66 19.01
CA LYS A 37 8.00 -5.57 18.58
C LYS A 37 6.77 -4.84 18.02
N GLN A 38 6.46 -3.64 18.51
CA GLN A 38 5.41 -2.79 17.93
C GLN A 38 5.81 -2.13 16.59
N ARG A 39 7.10 -1.97 16.29
CA ARG A 39 7.57 -1.45 14.98
C ARG A 39 7.55 -2.52 13.89
N GLU A 40 7.57 -3.80 14.24
CA GLU A 40 7.55 -4.89 13.26
C GLU A 40 6.13 -5.18 12.75
N SER A 41 5.09 -5.03 13.58
CA SER A 41 3.69 -5.07 13.13
C SER A 41 3.30 -3.88 12.24
N GLN A 42 4.06 -2.79 12.28
CA GLN A 42 3.91 -1.62 11.42
C GLN A 42 4.61 -1.76 10.05
N TRP A 43 5.69 -2.55 9.96
CA TRP A 43 6.55 -2.63 8.76
C TRP A 43 6.73 -4.06 8.20
N GLY A 44 6.00 -5.05 8.70
CA GLY A 44 5.95 -6.42 8.17
C GLY A 44 5.08 -6.63 6.92
N GLY A 45 4.58 -5.56 6.29
CA GLY A 45 3.61 -5.64 5.18
C GLY A 45 4.17 -5.43 3.77
N ARG A 46 5.49 -5.34 3.57
CA ARG A 46 6.08 -4.97 2.26
C ARG A 46 7.01 -6.00 1.65
N ARG A 47 6.69 -7.30 1.72
CA ARG A 47 7.20 -8.29 0.74
C ARG A 47 6.20 -9.43 0.58
N GLY A 48 5.34 -9.31 -0.43
CA GLY A 48 4.45 -10.37 -0.86
C GLY A 48 3.23 -9.85 -1.61
N TRP A 49 3.36 -9.63 -2.91
CA TRP A 49 2.21 -9.69 -3.82
C TRP A 49 1.71 -11.14 -3.84
N ARG A 50 0.91 -11.53 -2.85
CA ARG A 50 -0.06 -12.62 -3.03
C ARG A 50 -1.34 -11.97 -3.52
N GLY A 51 -1.85 -12.48 -4.62
CA GLY A 51 -3.15 -12.08 -5.17
C GLY A 51 -4.25 -12.07 -4.12
N ASN A 52 -5.30 -11.31 -4.44
CA ASN A 52 -6.63 -11.42 -3.87
C ASN A 52 -6.73 -11.30 -2.34
N ARG A 53 -6.17 -10.21 -1.78
CA ARG A 53 -6.69 -9.63 -0.53
C ARG A 53 -7.20 -8.22 -0.79
N GLU A 54 -8.48 -8.03 -0.51
CA GLU A 54 -9.19 -6.76 -0.50
C GLU A 54 -8.33 -5.63 0.10
N PRO A 55 -8.29 -4.44 -0.53
CA PRO A 55 -7.65 -3.29 0.08
C PRO A 55 -8.38 -2.98 1.38
N ALA A 56 -7.62 -2.91 2.46
CA ALA A 56 -8.06 -2.44 3.77
C ALA A 56 -9.00 -1.24 3.58
N GLN A 57 -10.19 -1.34 4.17
CA GLN A 57 -11.16 -0.25 4.30
C GLN A 57 -10.52 0.89 5.09
N ARG A 58 -9.65 1.65 4.40
CA ARG A 58 -9.43 3.06 4.66
C ARG A 58 -10.83 3.64 4.60
N THR A 59 -11.28 4.33 5.64
CA THR A 59 -12.56 5.03 5.68
C THR A 59 -12.56 6.11 4.60
N ILE A 60 -12.85 5.63 3.41
CA ILE A 60 -13.18 6.36 2.23
C ILE A 60 -14.53 7.03 2.54
N PRO A 61 -14.67 8.36 2.41
CA PRO A 61 -15.99 8.98 2.50
C PRO A 61 -16.91 8.28 1.47
N ARG A 62 -18.24 8.20 1.71
CA ARG A 62 -19.23 7.52 0.83
C ARG A 62 -18.97 7.69 -0.68
N ILE A 63 -18.36 8.82 -1.04
CA ILE A 63 -17.85 9.23 -2.34
C ILE A 63 -16.97 8.16 -3.03
N ASN A 64 -15.98 7.52 -2.38
CA ASN A 64 -15.11 6.59 -3.12
C ASN A 64 -15.66 5.14 -3.18
N LYS A 65 -16.53 4.69 -2.25
CA LYS A 65 -17.16 3.37 -2.39
C LYS A 65 -18.13 3.35 -3.57
N GLU A 66 -18.94 4.39 -3.71
CA GLU A 66 -19.88 4.50 -4.84
C GLU A 66 -19.13 4.64 -6.17
N TYR A 67 -18.07 5.46 -6.19
CA TYR A 67 -17.18 5.58 -7.34
C TYR A 67 -16.57 4.24 -7.73
N ASP A 68 -15.98 3.50 -6.79
CA ASP A 68 -15.38 2.20 -7.06
C ASP A 68 -16.42 1.21 -7.63
N LEU A 69 -17.64 1.20 -7.10
CA LEU A 69 -18.74 0.38 -7.63
C LEU A 69 -19.13 0.80 -9.05
N SER A 70 -19.19 2.10 -9.33
CA SER A 70 -19.51 2.62 -10.67
C SER A 70 -18.44 2.23 -11.69
N ILE A 71 -17.16 2.29 -11.30
CA ILE A 71 -16.03 1.87 -12.14
C ILE A 71 -16.10 0.36 -12.40
N GLN A 72 -16.39 -0.46 -11.38
CA GLN A 72 -16.57 -1.91 -11.57
C GLN A 72 -17.75 -2.23 -12.51
N GLN A 73 -18.86 -1.51 -12.39
CA GLN A 73 -20.00 -1.67 -13.30
C GLN A 73 -19.64 -1.27 -14.74
N GLN A 74 -18.86 -0.20 -14.94
CA GLN A 74 -18.36 0.20 -16.25
C GLN A 74 -17.42 -0.84 -16.85
N ILE A 75 -16.52 -1.42 -16.05
CA ILE A 75 -15.61 -2.52 -16.44
C ILE A 75 -16.40 -3.75 -16.89
N GLN A 76 -17.45 -4.12 -16.15
CA GLN A 76 -18.30 -5.27 -16.47
C GLN A 76 -19.16 -5.05 -17.72
N ASN A 77 -19.61 -3.81 -17.94
CA ASN A 77 -20.51 -3.46 -19.05
C ASN A 77 -19.81 -2.69 -20.18
N TYR A 78 -18.49 -2.81 -20.28
CA TYR A 78 -17.66 -2.04 -21.20
C TYR A 78 -18.15 -2.23 -22.66
N PRO A 79 -18.30 -1.15 -23.45
CA PRO A 79 -18.99 -1.19 -24.74
C PRO A 79 -18.16 -1.79 -25.88
N LEU A 80 -16.83 -1.92 -25.71
CA LEU A 80 -15.92 -2.36 -26.76
C LEU A 80 -15.18 -3.63 -26.36
N ASN A 81 -15.08 -4.59 -27.29
CA ASN A 81 -14.20 -5.76 -27.14
C ASN A 81 -12.82 -5.56 -27.79
N VAL A 82 -12.63 -4.40 -28.42
CA VAL A 82 -11.41 -4.01 -29.13
C VAL A 82 -10.76 -2.80 -28.45
N CYS A 83 -9.45 -2.69 -28.59
CA CYS A 83 -8.67 -1.57 -28.10
C CYS A 83 -8.94 -0.32 -28.94
N LEU A 84 -9.04 0.82 -28.26
CA LEU A 84 -9.38 2.12 -28.85
C LEU A 84 -8.30 2.67 -29.78
N VAL A 85 -7.04 2.28 -29.56
CA VAL A 85 -5.89 2.86 -30.26
C VAL A 85 -5.54 2.07 -31.51
N ASP A 86 -5.32 0.76 -31.36
CA ASP A 86 -4.86 -0.11 -32.44
C ASP A 86 -5.97 -0.97 -33.09
N GLY A 87 -7.17 -1.01 -32.49
CA GLY A 87 -8.29 -1.81 -32.98
C GLY A 87 -8.14 -3.32 -32.77
N ASN A 88 -7.09 -3.78 -32.10
CA ASN A 88 -6.89 -5.20 -31.79
C ASN A 88 -7.84 -5.65 -30.68
N ALA A 89 -8.01 -6.97 -30.51
CA ALA A 89 -8.75 -7.49 -29.36
C ALA A 89 -8.10 -7.05 -28.04
N LEU A 90 -8.91 -6.75 -27.03
CA LEU A 90 -8.40 -6.27 -25.73
C LEU A 90 -7.53 -7.29 -25.00
N ASP A 91 -7.74 -8.58 -25.29
CA ASP A 91 -7.01 -9.72 -24.75
C ASP A 91 -5.88 -10.20 -25.67
N TYR A 92 -5.54 -9.46 -26.72
CA TYR A 92 -4.54 -9.86 -27.72
C TYR A 92 -3.17 -10.19 -27.09
N TYR A 93 -2.76 -9.44 -26.07
CA TYR A 93 -1.53 -9.69 -25.30
C TYR A 93 -1.75 -10.47 -24.01
N GLY A 94 -2.92 -11.09 -23.82
CA GLY A 94 -3.31 -11.84 -22.63
C GLY A 94 -3.61 -10.99 -21.39
N HIS A 95 -3.49 -9.67 -21.50
CA HIS A 95 -3.84 -8.71 -20.45
C HIS A 95 -4.38 -7.43 -21.07
N SER A 96 -5.18 -6.71 -20.30
CA SER A 96 -5.68 -5.38 -20.67
C SER A 96 -5.28 -4.37 -19.59
N VAL A 97 -5.11 -3.12 -20.00
CA VAL A 97 -4.74 -2.00 -19.14
C VAL A 97 -5.99 -1.15 -18.94
N ASP A 98 -6.54 -1.21 -17.73
CA ASP A 98 -7.73 -0.45 -17.31
C ASP A 98 -7.30 0.77 -16.48
N PHE A 99 -7.81 1.95 -16.84
CA PHE A 99 -7.58 3.17 -16.07
C PHE A 99 -8.80 4.08 -16.13
N ASP A 100 -8.94 4.93 -15.10
CA ASP A 100 -9.94 6.01 -15.12
C ASP A 100 -9.41 7.21 -15.90
N HIS A 101 -10.26 7.75 -16.78
CA HIS A 101 -10.07 9.02 -17.44
C HIS A 101 -11.32 9.89 -17.24
N ASN A 102 -11.24 10.84 -16.31
CA ASN A 102 -12.31 11.80 -16.00
C ASN A 102 -13.64 11.14 -15.58
N GLY A 103 -13.59 10.06 -14.80
CA GLY A 103 -14.79 9.32 -14.34
C GLY A 103 -15.34 8.31 -15.34
N MET A 104 -14.61 8.06 -16.44
CA MET A 104 -14.90 7.02 -17.41
C MET A 104 -13.75 6.01 -17.44
N VAL A 105 -14.08 4.73 -17.32
CA VAL A 105 -13.12 3.66 -17.53
C VAL A 105 -12.70 3.62 -19.00
N VAL A 106 -11.39 3.60 -19.23
CA VAL A 106 -10.77 3.34 -20.53
C VAL A 106 -9.96 2.06 -20.42
N ARG A 107 -10.18 1.14 -21.36
CA ARG A 107 -9.48 -0.13 -21.45
C ARG A 107 -8.67 -0.22 -22.75
N LEU A 108 -7.40 -0.59 -22.63
CA LEU A 108 -6.45 -0.73 -23.74
C LEU A 108 -5.79 -2.12 -23.73
N CYS A 109 -5.24 -2.55 -24.86
CA CYS A 109 -4.58 -3.85 -24.99
C CYS A 109 -3.13 -3.88 -24.44
N SER A 110 -2.47 -2.73 -24.28
CA SER A 110 -1.06 -2.64 -23.90
C SER A 110 -0.66 -1.28 -23.30
N GLU A 111 0.51 -1.21 -22.67
CA GLU A 111 1.07 0.05 -22.15
C GLU A 111 1.52 1.02 -23.26
N ASP A 112 1.94 0.51 -24.43
CA ASP A 112 2.28 1.36 -25.57
C ASP A 112 1.05 2.11 -26.09
N CYS A 113 -0.12 1.44 -26.16
CA CYS A 113 -1.38 2.09 -26.48
C CYS A 113 -1.75 3.17 -25.46
N LEU A 114 -1.39 3.00 -24.18
CA LEU A 114 -1.62 4.03 -23.17
C LEU A 114 -0.79 5.30 -23.44
N ARG A 115 0.44 5.14 -23.95
CA ARG A 115 1.28 6.28 -24.34
C ARG A 115 0.66 7.04 -25.51
N ASP A 116 0.20 6.33 -26.52
CA ASP A 116 -0.41 6.93 -27.72
C ASP A 116 -1.76 7.58 -27.38
N PHE A 117 -2.58 6.92 -26.55
CA PHE A 117 -3.82 7.49 -26.02
C PHE A 117 -3.59 8.81 -25.30
N ARG A 118 -2.52 8.93 -24.50
CA ARG A 118 -2.21 10.19 -23.80
C ARG A 118 -1.76 11.31 -24.75
N GLY A 119 -1.26 10.96 -25.94
CA GLY A 119 -0.93 11.93 -26.99
C GLY A 119 -2.17 12.62 -27.55
N ASP A 120 -3.23 11.86 -27.82
CA ASP A 120 -4.47 12.35 -28.45
C ASP A 120 -5.76 11.84 -27.77
N ALA A 121 -5.85 11.99 -26.44
CA ALA A 121 -6.92 11.40 -25.63
C ALA A 121 -8.33 11.82 -26.12
N THR A 122 -8.51 13.07 -26.52
CA THR A 122 -9.79 13.60 -27.00
C THR A 122 -10.31 12.85 -28.23
N PHE A 123 -9.43 12.45 -29.15
CA PHE A 123 -9.80 11.72 -30.36
C PHE A 123 -10.29 10.30 -30.04
N TYR A 124 -9.64 9.61 -29.11
CA TYR A 124 -10.03 8.25 -28.74
C TYR A 124 -11.26 8.21 -27.83
N ILE A 125 -11.42 9.20 -26.95
CA ILE A 125 -12.58 9.30 -26.07
C ILE A 125 -13.88 9.52 -26.84
N SER A 126 -13.88 10.30 -27.94
CA SER A 126 -15.10 10.49 -28.73
C SER A 126 -15.62 9.16 -29.30
N ARG A 127 -14.72 8.30 -29.78
CA ARG A 127 -15.08 6.95 -30.27
C ARG A 127 -15.64 6.05 -29.18
N LEU A 128 -15.04 6.11 -27.98
CA LEU A 128 -15.53 5.37 -26.83
C LEU A 128 -16.93 5.86 -26.39
N LEU A 129 -17.15 7.17 -26.41
CA LEU A 129 -18.43 7.77 -26.07
C LEU A 129 -19.51 7.35 -27.07
N GLU A 130 -19.24 7.43 -28.37
CA GLU A 130 -20.15 6.93 -29.42
C GLU A 130 -20.53 5.47 -29.19
N ALA A 131 -19.55 4.61 -28.91
CA ALA A 131 -19.80 3.19 -28.61
C ALA A 131 -20.63 2.98 -27.34
N SER A 132 -20.47 3.84 -26.33
CA SER A 132 -21.26 3.77 -25.10
C SER A 132 -22.72 4.21 -25.28
N LEU A 133 -22.99 5.12 -26.22
CA LEU A 133 -24.33 5.64 -26.51
C LEU A 133 -25.12 4.75 -27.46
N ALA A 134 -24.46 3.91 -28.26
CA ALA A 134 -25.09 3.04 -29.24
C ALA A 134 -25.65 1.72 -28.64
N LYS A 135 -25.55 1.53 -27.32
CA LYS A 135 -25.96 0.33 -26.58
C LYS A 135 -27.31 0.52 -25.92
#